data_AF-A0A967TUH9-F1
#
_entry.id   AF-A0A967TUH9-F1
#
_cell.length_a   1.000
_cell.length_b   1.000
_cell.length_c   1.000
_cell.angle_alpha   90.00
_cell.angle_beta   90.00
_cell.angle_gamma   90.00
#
_symmetry.space_group_name_H-M   'P 1'
#
loop_
_entity.id
_entity.type
_entity.pdbx_description
1 polymer ?
#
loop_
_entity_poly.entity_id
_entity_poly.type
_entity_poly.pdbx_seq_one_letter_code
_entity_poly.pdbx_strand_id
1 'polypeptide(L)' 'QPLLERSKQQVEGRVPPYVFQTQSQYMECPACHRIYWRGTHWQRMTGKLKKFEEYQQKENSNGRI' A
#
# COMPACT_ATOMS: atom_id res chain seq x y z
N GLN A 1 -1.34 -2.22 16.17
CA GLN A 1 -1.10 -3.61 15.75
C GLN A 1 -0.82 -3.64 14.25
N PRO A 2 0.12 -4.47 13.76
CA PRO A 2 0.37 -4.59 12.33
C PRO A 2 -0.84 -5.22 11.61
N LEU A 3 -1.00 -4.89 10.34
CA LEU A 3 -1.99 -5.56 9.48
C LEU A 3 -1.52 -6.99 9.16
N LEU A 4 -2.45 -7.92 9.02
CA LEU A 4 -2.18 -9.33 8.75
C LEU A 4 -2.51 -9.68 7.30
N GLU A 5 -1.61 -10.40 6.65
CA GLU A 5 -1.89 -10.91 5.30
C GLU A 5 -3.11 -11.86 5.30
N ARG A 6 -3.88 -11.80 4.21
CA ARG A 6 -5.02 -12.69 3.95
C ARG A 6 -4.94 -13.26 2.55
N SER A 7 -5.23 -14.55 2.44
CA SER A 7 -5.37 -15.22 1.15
C SER A 7 -6.63 -14.75 0.43
N LYS A 8 -6.67 -14.96 -0.88
CA LYS A 8 -7.84 -14.64 -1.71
C LYS A 8 -9.10 -15.36 -1.21
N GLN A 9 -8.99 -16.62 -0.83
CA GLN A 9 -10.11 -17.40 -0.27
C GLN A 9 -10.64 -16.78 1.04
N GLN A 10 -9.77 -16.26 1.90
CA GLN A 10 -10.18 -15.67 3.20
C GLN A 10 -10.93 -14.34 3.07
N VAL A 11 -10.89 -13.70 1.91
CA VAL A 11 -11.56 -12.42 1.64
C VAL A 11 -12.75 -12.56 0.69
N GLU A 12 -13.05 -13.78 0.24
CA GLU A 12 -14.20 -14.07 -0.62
C GLU A 12 -15.50 -13.64 0.07
N GLY A 13 -16.33 -12.90 -0.66
CA GLY A 13 -17.58 -12.33 -0.12
C GLY A 13 -17.42 -11.17 0.87
N ARG A 14 -16.20 -10.83 1.30
CA ARG A 14 -15.93 -9.72 2.24
C ARG A 14 -15.44 -8.44 1.56
N VAL A 15 -15.07 -8.52 0.28
CA VAL A 15 -14.65 -7.38 -0.54
C VAL A 15 -15.54 -7.25 -1.78
N PRO A 16 -15.64 -6.06 -2.41
CA PRO A 16 -16.42 -5.89 -3.63
C PRO A 16 -15.96 -6.85 -4.75
N PRO A 17 -16.87 -7.38 -5.58
CA PRO A 17 -16.54 -8.37 -6.62
C PRO A 17 -15.41 -7.93 -7.55
N TYR A 18 -15.42 -6.66 -7.96
CA TYR A 18 -14.36 -6.09 -8.81
C TYR A 18 -12.98 -6.14 -8.13
N VAL A 19 -12.91 -5.86 -6.83
CA VAL A 19 -11.66 -5.93 -6.04
C VAL A 19 -11.20 -7.38 -5.95
N PHE A 20 -12.12 -8.30 -5.64
CA PHE A 20 -11.83 -9.73 -5.56
C PHE A 20 -11.24 -10.28 -6.87
N GLN A 21 -11.80 -9.87 -8.01
CA GLN A 21 -11.35 -10.30 -9.33
C GLN A 21 -9.98 -9.72 -9.68
N THR A 22 -9.75 -8.44 -9.39
CA THR A 22 -8.56 -7.70 -9.86
C THR A 22 -7.36 -7.74 -8.92
N GLN A 23 -7.56 -8.00 -7.62
CA GLN A 23 -6.49 -7.94 -6.62
C GLN A 23 -6.04 -9.33 -6.15
N SER A 24 -4.75 -9.44 -5.82
CA SER A 24 -4.10 -10.67 -5.35
C SER A 24 -3.53 -10.58 -3.93
N GLN A 25 -3.37 -9.37 -3.38
CA GLN A 25 -2.82 -9.13 -2.05
C GLN A 25 -3.83 -8.41 -1.17
N TYR A 26 -4.08 -8.97 0.00
CA TYR A 26 -5.03 -8.46 0.97
C TYR A 26 -4.41 -8.40 2.36
N MET A 27 -4.77 -7.37 3.10
CA MET A 27 -4.35 -7.14 4.47
C MET A 27 -5.58 -6.93 5.34
N GLU A 28 -5.63 -7.50 6.53
CA GLU A 28 -6.74 -7.32 7.47
C GLU A 28 -6.24 -6.71 8.78
N CYS A 29 -7.00 -5.74 9.30
CA CYS A 29 -6.76 -5.23 10.65
C CYS A 29 -7.35 -6.20 11.68
N PRO A 30 -6.56 -6.80 12.59
CA PRO A 30 -7.08 -7.72 13.59
C PRO A 30 -8.00 -7.06 14.63
N ALA A 31 -7.93 -5.73 14.80
CA ALA A 31 -8.74 -5.00 15.78
C ALA A 31 -10.14 -4.61 15.28
N CYS A 32 -10.31 -4.40 13.96
CA CYS A 32 -11.58 -3.93 13.39
C CYS A 32 -12.06 -4.72 12.16
N HIS A 33 -11.34 -5.75 11.76
CA HIS A 33 -11.67 -6.67 10.65
C HIS A 33 -11.87 -6.02 9.28
N ARG A 34 -11.40 -4.77 9.10
CA ARG A 34 -11.35 -4.11 7.80
C ARG A 34 -10.31 -4.77 6.91
N ILE A 35 -10.69 -5.06 5.68
CA ILE A 35 -9.80 -5.57 4.63
C ILE A 35 -9.30 -4.40 3.79
N TYR A 36 -8.00 -4.40 3.54
CA TYR A 36 -7.25 -3.47 2.73
C TYR A 36 -6.58 -4.22 1.57
N TRP A 37 -6.38 -3.52 0.45
CA TRP A 37 -5.67 -4.03 -0.73
C TRP A 37 -4.84 -2.89 -1.33
N ARG A 38 -3.84 -3.22 -2.16
CA ARG A 38 -3.02 -2.18 -2.84
C ARG A 38 -3.83 -1.50 -3.94
N GLY A 39 -4.55 -0.44 -3.59
CA GLY A 39 -5.19 0.43 -4.56
C GLY A 39 -4.22 1.43 -5.21
N THR A 40 -4.73 2.23 -6.15
CA THR A 40 -3.98 3.32 -6.81
C THR A 40 -3.43 4.36 -5.82
N HIS A 41 -4.04 4.50 -4.64
CA HIS A 41 -3.52 5.36 -3.58
C HIS A 41 -2.11 4.94 -3.11
N TRP A 42 -1.85 3.63 -3.00
CA TRP A 42 -0.54 3.12 -2.64
C TRP A 42 0.51 3.49 -3.72
N GLN A 43 0.19 3.29 -5.00
CA GLN A 43 1.08 3.66 -6.12
C GLN A 43 1.38 5.16 -6.16
N ARG A 44 0.37 6.00 -5.91
CA ARG A 44 0.54 7.46 -5.85
C ARG A 44 1.43 7.87 -4.68
N MET A 45 1.26 7.24 -3.53
CA MET A 45 2.02 7.55 -2.32
C MET A 45 3.48 7.10 -2.44
N THR A 46 3.74 5.91 -2.97
CA THR A 46 5.11 5.45 -3.25
C THR A 46 5.81 6.34 -4.28
N GLY A 47 5.09 6.78 -5.32
CA GLY A 47 5.63 7.76 -6.27
C GLY A 47 6.00 9.10 -5.63
N LYS A 48 5.22 9.59 -4.65
CA LYS A 48 5.54 10.81 -3.89
C LYS A 48 6.78 10.60 -3.00
N LEU A 49 6.87 9.48 -2.30
CA LEU A 49 8.02 9.14 -1.45
C LEU A 49 9.31 9.04 -2.27
N LYS A 50 9.28 8.34 -3.41
CA LYS A 50 10.43 8.25 -4.31
C LYS A 50 10.90 9.62 -4.78
N LYS A 51 9.98 10.50 -5.18
CA LYS A 51 10.31 11.88 -5.55
C LYS A 51 10.96 12.63 -4.37
N PHE A 52 10.43 12.47 -3.17
CA PHE A 52 11.00 13.08 -1.97
C PHE A 52 12.44 12.58 -1.71
N GLU A 53 12.68 11.28 -1.79
CA GLU A 53 14.02 10.68 -1.69
C GLU A 53 14.99 11.25 -2.74
N GLU A 54 14.54 11.35 -3.99
CA GLU A 54 15.31 11.95 -5.09
C GLU A 54 15.64 13.44 -4.83
N TYR A 55 14.71 14.22 -4.26
CA TYR A 55 14.99 15.61 -3.85
C TYR A 55 16.05 15.67 -2.75
N GLN A 56 15.93 14.85 -1.70
CA GLN A 56 16.90 14.81 -0.59
C GLN A 56 18.30 14.41 -1.07
N GLN A 57 18.39 13.46 -2.01
CA GLN A 57 19.67 13.04 -2.58
C GLN A 57 20.32 14.13 -3.43
N LYS A 58 19.54 14.90 -4.20
CA LYS A 58 20.05 16.04 -4.98
C LYS A 58 20.53 17.19 -4.10
N GLU A 59 19.83 17.48 -3.01
CA GLU A 59 20.27 18.47 -2.01
C GLU A 59 21.59 18.04 -1.35
N ASN A 60 21.72 16.76 -0.96
CA ASN A 60 22.93 16.25 -0.32
C ASN A 60 24.13 16.10 -1.25
N SER A 61 23.93 15.94 -2.56
CA SER A 61 25.00 15.82 -3.56
C SER A 61 25.47 17.16 -4.14
N ASN A 62 24.67 18.23 -3.98
CA ASN A 62 25.02 19.58 -4.44
C ASN A 62 25.75 20.45 -3.39
N GLY A 63 26.23 19.85 -2.29
CA GLY A 63 27.19 20.45 -1.35
C GLY A 63 26.95 21.93 -1.04
N ARG A 64 26.13 22.22 -0.02
CA ARG A 64 26.06 23.56 0.56
C ARG A 64 26.59 23.54 1.99
N ILE A 65 27.84 23.99 2.10
CA ILE A 65 28.54 24.62 3.25
C ILE A 65 28.18 24.09 4.63
#